data_AF-A0A150KMM2-F1
#
_entry.id   AF-A0A150KMM2-F1
#
_cell.length_a   1.000
_cell.length_b   1.000
_cell.length_c   1.000
_cell.angle_alpha   90.00
_cell.angle_beta   90.00
_cell.angle_gamma   90.00
#
_symmetry.space_group_name_H-M   'P 1'
#
loop_
_entity.id
_entity.type
_entity.pdbx_description
1 polymer ?
#
loop_
_entity_poly.entity_id
_entity_poly.type
_entity_poly.pdbx_seq_one_letter_code
_entity_poly.pdbx_strand_id
1 'polypeptide(L)'
;MKFTKFLTRNDEMKKLAFLLLFAVAILIGCAFNNTNAKQDKNIYVALNGNDQNNGTKSKPFRTLKKAASEAMAGTTVYIRKGTPLC
;
A
#
# COMPACT_ATOMS: atom_id res chain seq x y z
N MET A 1 36.32 44.96 15.82
CA MET A 1 34.91 44.49 15.80
C MET A 1 34.49 43.86 14.44
N LYS A 2 35.34 43.06 13.79
CA LYS A 2 34.99 42.36 12.52
C LYS A 2 35.15 40.84 12.61
N PHE A 3 36.07 40.35 13.45
CA PHE A 3 36.32 38.91 13.64
C PHE A 3 35.18 38.18 14.35
N THR A 4 34.57 38.78 15.38
CA THR A 4 33.44 38.16 16.10
C THR A 4 32.25 37.91 15.18
N LYS A 5 31.91 38.87 14.30
CA LYS A 5 30.82 38.78 13.32
C LYS A 5 31.02 37.67 12.28
N PHE A 6 32.28 37.33 11.95
CA PHE A 6 32.61 36.22 11.05
C PHE A 6 32.43 34.85 11.73
N LEU A 7 32.84 34.73 13.00
CA LEU A 7 32.65 33.52 13.80
C LEU A 7 31.16 33.26 14.07
N THR A 8 30.38 34.30 14.41
CA THR A 8 28.91 34.16 14.57
C THR A 8 28.23 33.75 13.27
N ARG A 9 28.66 34.31 12.12
CA ARG A 9 28.11 33.94 10.81
C ARG A 9 28.28 32.45 10.49
N ASN A 10 29.39 31.84 10.90
CA ASN A 10 29.63 30.42 10.65
C ASN A 10 28.81 29.52 11.58
N ASP A 11 28.56 29.93 12.82
CA ASP A 11 27.68 29.20 13.73
C ASP A 11 26.19 29.34 13.37
N GLU A 12 25.76 30.49 12.85
CA GLU A 12 24.41 30.67 12.29
C GLU A 12 24.19 29.78 11.04
N MET A 13 25.21 29.64 10.18
CA MET A 13 25.14 28.74 9.02
C MET A 13 25.06 27.26 9.43
N LYS A 14 25.70 26.85 10.54
CA LYS A 14 25.56 25.51 11.10
C LYS A 14 24.15 25.28 11.66
N LYS A 15 23.58 26.25 12.41
CA LYS A 15 22.20 26.17 12.89
C LYS A 15 21.20 26.05 11.74
N LEU A 16 21.40 26.81 10.67
CA LEU A 16 20.59 26.72 9.45
C LEU A 16 20.74 25.36 8.76
N ALA A 17 21.96 24.82 8.68
CA ALA A 17 22.20 23.48 8.14
C ALA A 17 21.52 22.38 8.98
N PHE A 18 21.58 22.47 10.31
CA PHE A 18 20.86 21.56 11.22
C PHE A 18 19.35 21.67 11.07
N LEU A 19 18.81 22.89 10.92
CA LEU A 19 17.38 23.13 10.71
C LEU A 19 16.90 22.51 9.37
N LEU A 20 17.69 22.64 8.30
CA LEU A 20 17.40 22.04 7.00
C LEU A 20 17.47 20.51 7.05
N LEU A 21 18.44 19.93 7.75
CA LEU A 21 18.54 18.49 7.95
C LEU A 21 17.35 17.92 8.74
N PHE A 22 16.89 18.63 9.77
CA PHE A 22 15.69 18.26 10.53
C PHE A 22 14.43 18.32 9.65
N ALA A 23 14.28 19.36 8.82
CA ALA A 23 13.15 19.48 7.91
C ALA A 23 13.10 18.33 6.88
N VAL A 24 14.25 17.93 6.35
CA VAL A 24 14.35 16.78 5.43
C VAL A 24 14.03 15.46 6.14
N ALA A 25 14.51 15.27 7.37
CA ALA A 25 14.20 14.07 8.17
C ALA A 25 12.70 13.94 8.48
N ILE A 26 12.01 15.05 8.76
CA ILE A 26 10.56 15.08 8.98
C ILE A 26 9.80 14.73 7.69
N LEU A 27 10.22 15.26 6.53
CA LEU A 27 9.62 14.94 5.24
C LEU A 27 9.75 13.46 4.89
N ILE A 28 10.91 12.86 5.17
CA ILE A 28 11.15 11.43 4.98
C ILE A 28 10.26 10.62 5.93
N GLY A 29 10.19 10.98 7.21
CA GLY A 29 9.32 10.31 8.19
C GLY A 29 7.84 10.32 7.83
N CYS A 30 7.32 11.44 7.29
CA CYS A 30 5.93 11.54 6.84
C CYS A 30 5.61 10.64 5.64
N ALA A 31 6.58 10.39 4.76
CA ALA A 31 6.41 9.53 3.58
C ALA A 31 6.35 8.03 3.93
N PHE A 32 6.82 7.62 5.11
CA PHE A 32 6.85 6.23 5.56
C PHE A 32 5.65 5.79 6.40
N ASN A 33 4.55 6.54 6.38
CA ASN A 33 3.28 6.08 6.93
C ASN A 33 2.68 5.01 6.01
N ASN A 34 3.22 3.79 6.10
CA ASN A 34 2.63 2.60 5.51
C ASN A 34 1.31 2.32 6.23
N THR A 35 0.25 2.97 5.79
CA THR A 35 -1.10 2.60 6.18
C THR A 35 -1.31 1.17 5.71
N ASN A 36 -1.31 0.23 6.64
CA ASN A 36 -1.90 -1.09 6.46
C ASN A 36 -3.41 -0.90 6.32
N ALA A 37 -3.84 -0.27 5.24
CA ALA A 37 -5.24 -0.21 4.89
C ALA A 37 -5.67 -1.66 4.70
N LYS A 38 -6.53 -2.13 5.61
CA LYS A 38 -7.22 -3.41 5.47
C LYS A 38 -8.06 -3.31 4.19
N GLN A 39 -7.46 -3.65 3.06
CA GLN A 39 -8.19 -3.73 1.81
C GLN A 39 -9.12 -4.93 1.92
N ASP A 40 -10.41 -4.67 1.84
CA ASP A 40 -11.40 -5.72 1.66
C ASP A 40 -11.04 -6.50 0.39
N LYS A 41 -10.61 -7.75 0.59
CA LYS A 41 -10.13 -8.60 -0.49
C LYS A 41 -11.35 -9.20 -1.19
N ASN A 42 -11.51 -8.92 -2.49
CA ASN A 42 -12.61 -9.47 -3.27
C ASN A 42 -12.13 -10.65 -4.10
N ILE A 43 -12.76 -11.82 -3.93
CA ILE A 43 -12.47 -13.04 -4.69
C ILE A 43 -13.65 -13.35 -5.62
N TYR A 44 -13.37 -13.73 -6.86
CA TYR A 44 -14.39 -14.06 -7.85
C TYR A 44 -14.31 -15.53 -8.26
N VAL A 45 -15.48 -16.18 -8.35
CA VAL A 45 -15.63 -17.57 -8.77
C VAL A 45 -16.59 -17.64 -9.96
N ALA A 46 -16.25 -18.41 -10.99
CA ALA A 46 -17.06 -18.60 -12.19
C ALA A 46 -16.95 -20.01 -12.74
N LEU A 47 -18.02 -20.50 -13.37
CA LEU A 47 -18.05 -21.84 -13.98
C LEU A 47 -16.99 -22.02 -15.08
N ASN A 48 -16.70 -20.95 -15.84
CA ASN A 48 -15.65 -20.91 -16.87
C ASN A 48 -14.31 -20.39 -16.34
N GLY A 49 -14.12 -20.34 -15.01
CA GLY A 49 -12.88 -19.94 -14.37
C GLY A 49 -11.81 -21.05 -14.37
N ASN A 50 -10.68 -20.77 -13.74
CA ASN A 50 -9.59 -21.72 -13.52
C ASN A 50 -9.00 -21.50 -12.12
N ASP A 51 -8.76 -22.56 -11.36
CA ASP A 51 -8.19 -22.48 -10.00
C ASP A 51 -6.70 -22.10 -9.98
N GLN A 52 -6.05 -22.06 -11.15
CA GLN A 52 -4.71 -21.51 -11.36
C GLN A 52 -4.72 -19.98 -11.57
N ASN A 53 -5.90 -19.37 -11.72
CA ASN A 53 -6.02 -17.91 -11.80
C ASN A 53 -5.77 -17.25 -10.44
N ASN A 54 -5.83 -15.92 -10.39
CA ASN A 54 -5.62 -15.15 -9.16
C ASN A 54 -6.94 -14.78 -8.43
N GLY A 55 -8.08 -15.30 -8.86
CA GLY A 55 -9.39 -15.00 -8.25
C GLY A 55 -9.89 -13.58 -8.50
N THR A 56 -9.41 -12.91 -9.55
CA THR A 56 -9.85 -11.55 -9.91
C THR A 56 -11.11 -11.57 -10.77
N LYS A 57 -11.76 -10.42 -10.96
CA LYS A 57 -12.95 -10.31 -11.81
C LYS A 57 -12.70 -10.78 -13.25
N SER A 58 -11.53 -10.49 -13.81
CA SER A 58 -11.12 -10.89 -15.17
C SER A 58 -10.60 -12.34 -15.24
N LYS A 59 -9.95 -12.81 -14.18
CA LYS A 59 -9.42 -14.17 -14.06
C LYS A 59 -9.96 -14.84 -12.78
N PRO A 60 -11.23 -15.29 -12.79
CA PRO A 60 -11.85 -15.87 -11.61
C PRO A 60 -11.37 -17.29 -11.35
N PHE A 61 -11.48 -17.75 -10.10
CA PHE A 61 -11.35 -19.17 -9.76
C PHE A 61 -12.50 -19.97 -10.34
N ARG A 62 -12.30 -21.29 -10.48
CA ARG A 62 -13.36 -22.21 -10.92
C ARG A 62 -14.17 -22.74 -9.75
N THR A 63 -13.53 -22.98 -8.62
CA THR A 63 -14.14 -23.66 -7.47
C THR A 63 -14.23 -22.78 -6.23
N LEU A 64 -15.28 -23.01 -5.44
CA LEU A 64 -15.41 -22.42 -4.12
C LEU A 64 -14.34 -22.93 -3.15
N LYS A 65 -13.85 -24.17 -3.32
CA LYS A 65 -12.76 -24.73 -2.51
C LYS A 65 -11.50 -23.88 -2.61
N LYS A 66 -11.09 -23.50 -3.83
CA LYS A 66 -9.94 -22.63 -4.04
C LYS A 66 -10.18 -21.24 -3.44
N ALA A 67 -11.35 -20.66 -3.66
CA ALA A 67 -11.70 -19.37 -3.06
C ALA A 67 -11.67 -19.39 -1.53
N ALA A 68 -12.18 -20.45 -0.90
CA ALA A 68 -12.18 -20.62 0.55
C ALA A 68 -10.76 -20.75 1.12
N SER A 69 -9.86 -21.44 0.41
CA SER A 69 -8.45 -21.55 0.83
C SER A 69 -7.67 -20.22 0.76
N GLU A 70 -8.11 -19.28 -0.08
CA GLU A 70 -7.46 -17.98 -0.31
C GLU A 70 -8.11 -16.83 0.47
N ALA A 71 -9.27 -17.10 1.08
CA ALA A 71 -10.06 -16.13 1.80
C ALA A 71 -9.45 -15.86 3.19
N MET A 72 -9.34 -14.57 3.51
CA MET A 72 -8.92 -14.07 4.83
C MET A 72 -10.07 -13.29 5.49
N ALA A 73 -9.95 -12.95 6.77
CA ALA A 73 -10.96 -12.16 7.47
C ALA A 73 -11.27 -10.84 6.73
N GLY A 74 -12.55 -10.59 6.43
CA GLY A 74 -12.98 -9.45 5.61
C GLY A 74 -12.95 -9.68 4.10
N THR A 75 -12.68 -10.91 3.64
CA THR A 75 -12.79 -11.25 2.22
C THR A 75 -14.25 -11.44 1.82
N THR A 76 -14.66 -10.85 0.70
CA THR A 76 -15.96 -11.12 0.08
C THR A 76 -15.79 -12.00 -1.15
N VAL A 77 -16.54 -13.10 -1.23
CA VAL A 77 -16.53 -14.02 -2.38
C VAL A 77 -17.74 -13.77 -3.27
N TYR A 78 -17.49 -13.39 -4.52
CA TYR A 78 -18.51 -13.15 -5.54
C TYR A 78 -18.63 -14.36 -6.49
N ILE A 79 -19.82 -14.93 -6.56
CA ILE A 79 -20.14 -16.01 -7.50
C ILE A 79 -20.74 -15.39 -8.76
N ARG A 80 -20.08 -15.56 -9.91
CA ARG A 80 -20.55 -15.04 -11.18
C ARG A 80 -21.75 -15.86 -11.65
N LYS A 81 -22.75 -15.17 -12.20
CA LYS A 81 -23.92 -15.79 -12.84
C LYS A 81 -23.43 -16.79 -13.90
N GLY A 82 -23.86 -18.04 -13.76
CA GLY A 82 -23.66 -19.05 -14.79
C GLY A 82 -24.58 -18.80 -15.98
N THR A 83 -24.18 -19.27 -17.16
CA THR A 83 -25.11 -19.36 -18.29
C THR A 83 -26.10 -20.48 -17.99
N PRO A 84 -27.42 -20.22 -17.89
CA PRO A 84 -28.39 -21.30 -17.84
C PRO A 84 -28.29 -22.05 -19.17
N LEU A 85 -27.90 -23.32 -19.11
CA LEU A 85 -28.04 -24.24 -20.23
C LEU A 85 -29.51 -24.65 -20.27
N CYS A 86 -30.28 -23.98 -21.11
CA CYS A 86 -31.62 -24.39 -21.54
C CYS A 86 -31.55 -24.83 -23.00
#